data_AF-A0A067NAY6-F1
#
_entry.id   AF-A0A067NAY6-F1
#
_cell.length_a   1.000
_cell.length_b   1.000
_cell.length_c   1.000
_cell.angle_alpha   90.00
_cell.angle_beta   90.00
_cell.angle_gamma   90.00
#
_symmetry.space_group_name_H-M   'P 1'
#
loop_
_entity.id
_entity.type
_entity.pdbx_description
1 polymer ?
#
loop_
_entity_poly.entity_id
_entity_poly.type
_entity_poly.pdbx_seq_one_letter_code
_entity_poly.pdbx_strand_id
1 'polypeptide(L)'
;MPLSAAQQQALQDAHKLLSDAGITTGLLDDIAAPPPSEPSVDSGFLALAYQPTEAIPFSASEISRSMHHLNRQTILTHIVEHPLGAIVEYPQTTANDHEAIVHWFVIDAQCFTHPKGNFQYSLGDSHGGHDNIKCGTLLIDKQGRPVPCNHLRTSCEHMAKLD
;
A
#
# COMPACT_ATOMS: atom_id res chain seq x y z
N MET A 1 3.24 -34.35 -31.45
CA MET A 1 1.86 -34.89 -31.54
C MET A 1 0.99 -33.82 -32.17
N PRO A 2 0.15 -34.13 -33.18
CA PRO A 2 -0.76 -33.14 -33.76
C PRO A 2 -1.85 -32.76 -32.75
N LEU A 3 -2.23 -31.49 -32.72
CA LEU A 3 -3.33 -30.99 -31.88
C LEU A 3 -4.66 -31.60 -32.33
N SER A 4 -5.55 -31.86 -31.37
CA SER A 4 -6.91 -32.32 -31.68
C SER A 4 -7.74 -31.17 -32.28
N ALA A 5 -8.80 -31.51 -33.01
CA ALA A 5 -9.69 -30.51 -33.60
C ALA A 5 -10.31 -29.58 -32.54
N ALA A 6 -10.61 -30.10 -31.34
CA ALA A 6 -11.11 -29.31 -30.23
C ALA A 6 -10.09 -28.29 -29.73
N GLN A 7 -8.81 -28.66 -29.71
CA GLN A 7 -7.73 -27.75 -29.31
C GLN A 7 -7.50 -26.66 -30.35
N GLN A 8 -7.55 -26.98 -31.64
CA GLN A 8 -7.47 -25.98 -32.71
C GLN A 8 -8.64 -24.99 -32.65
N GLN A 9 -9.86 -25.46 -32.39
CA GLN A 9 -11.02 -24.59 -32.27
C GLN A 9 -10.89 -23.63 -31.08
N ALA A 10 -10.53 -24.16 -29.90
CA ALA A 10 -10.33 -23.34 -28.71
C ALA A 10 -9.27 -22.24 -28.92
N LEU A 11 -8.22 -22.56 -29.69
CA LEU A 11 -7.14 -21.62 -29.98
C LEU A 11 -7.60 -20.51 -30.94
N GLN A 12 -8.43 -20.85 -31.94
CA GLN A 12 -9.04 -19.87 -32.83
C GLN A 12 -10.02 -18.94 -32.08
N ASP A 13 -10.83 -19.50 -31.18
CA ASP A 13 -11.79 -18.74 -30.37
C ASP A 13 -11.07 -17.76 -29.43
N ALA A 14 -9.99 -18.19 -28.80
CA ALA A 14 -9.15 -17.34 -27.96
C ALA A 14 -8.51 -16.20 -28.76
N HIS A 15 -8.01 -16.48 -29.97
CA HIS A 15 -7.38 -15.48 -30.82
C HIS A 15 -8.38 -14.40 -31.27
N LYS A 16 -9.63 -14.80 -31.52
CA LYS A 16 -10.73 -13.88 -31.86
C LYS A 16 -11.06 -12.96 -30.68
N LEU A 17 -11.19 -13.50 -29.47
CA LEU A 17 -11.46 -12.71 -28.26
C LEU A 17 -10.38 -11.65 -27.99
N LEU A 18 -9.11 -12.03 -28.17
CA LEU A 18 -7.99 -11.11 -27.98
C LEU A 18 -7.97 -9.99 -29.04
N SER A 19 -8.29 -10.33 -30.29
CA SER A 19 -8.42 -9.36 -31.37
C SER A 19 -9.58 -8.39 -31.13
N ASP A 20 -10.73 -8.89 -30.67
CA ASP A 20 -11.91 -8.06 -30.35
C ASP A 20 -11.62 -7.11 -29.17
N ALA A 21 -10.71 -7.49 -28.27
CA ALA A 21 -10.23 -6.65 -27.16
C ALA A 21 -9.14 -5.64 -27.56
N GLY A 22 -8.72 -5.59 -28.84
CA GLY A 22 -7.66 -4.69 -29.31
C GLY A 22 -6.25 -5.10 -28.86
N ILE A 23 -6.08 -6.31 -28.34
CA ILE A 23 -4.79 -6.83 -27.90
C ILE A 23 -4.10 -7.44 -29.13
N THR A 24 -3.11 -6.72 -29.68
CA THR A 24 -2.38 -7.18 -30.87
C THR A 24 -1.34 -8.22 -30.44
N THR A 25 -1.47 -9.47 -30.91
CA THR A 25 -0.60 -10.61 -30.52
C THR A 25 0.81 -10.57 -31.10
N GLY A 26 1.23 -9.48 -31.73
CA GLY A 26 2.54 -9.31 -32.38
C GLY A 26 3.75 -9.19 -31.44
N LEU A 27 3.65 -9.65 -30.19
CA LEU A 27 4.71 -9.55 -29.17
C LEU A 27 5.10 -10.92 -28.56
N LEU A 28 4.65 -12.04 -29.14
CA LEU A 28 4.86 -13.39 -28.60
C LEU A 28 5.83 -14.27 -29.40
N ASP A 29 6.57 -13.73 -30.36
CA ASP A 29 7.49 -14.53 -31.20
C ASP A 29 8.92 -14.69 -30.64
N ASP A 30 9.23 -14.17 -29.43
CA ASP A 30 10.59 -14.23 -28.85
C ASP A 30 10.66 -14.92 -27.47
N ILE A 31 9.78 -15.88 -27.18
CA ILE A 31 9.93 -16.72 -25.97
C ILE A 31 10.33 -18.13 -26.39
N ALA A 32 11.65 -18.34 -26.47
CA ALA A 32 12.26 -19.65 -26.46
C ALA A 32 11.75 -20.46 -25.26
N ALA A 33 11.39 -21.72 -25.51
CA ALA A 33 10.78 -22.62 -24.54
C ALA A 33 11.56 -22.70 -23.21
N PRO A 34 10.94 -22.39 -22.06
CA PRO A 34 11.57 -22.63 -20.77
C PRO A 34 11.50 -24.13 -20.38
N PRO A 35 12.45 -24.65 -19.59
CA PRO A 35 12.41 -26.00 -19.04
C PRO A 35 11.18 -26.17 -18.12
N PRO A 36 10.78 -27.42 -17.78
CA PRO A 36 9.62 -27.68 -16.92
C PRO A 36 9.92 -27.21 -15.49
N SER A 37 9.65 -25.93 -15.23
CA SER A 37 9.69 -25.34 -13.92
C SER A 37 8.33 -25.57 -13.24
N GLU A 38 8.44 -26.08 -12.02
CA GLU A 38 7.41 -26.29 -11.00
C GLU A 38 6.37 -25.15 -10.93
N PRO A 39 5.15 -25.39 -10.38
CA PRO A 39 4.10 -24.38 -10.29
C PRO A 39 4.57 -23.18 -9.48
N SER A 40 5.13 -22.19 -10.20
CA SER A 40 5.40 -20.86 -9.74
C SER A 40 4.03 -20.25 -9.44
N VAL A 41 3.79 -20.03 -8.14
CA VAL A 41 2.65 -19.26 -7.68
C VAL A 41 2.80 -17.88 -8.30
N ASP A 42 1.95 -17.62 -9.29
CA ASP A 42 1.91 -16.38 -10.04
C ASP A 42 1.49 -15.25 -9.08
N SER A 43 2.46 -14.66 -8.38
CA SER A 43 2.26 -13.51 -7.50
C SER A 43 2.04 -12.20 -8.27
N GLY A 44 1.90 -12.26 -9.60
CA GLY A 44 1.89 -11.10 -10.48
C GLY A 44 0.54 -10.43 -10.72
N PHE A 45 -0.58 -11.02 -10.32
CA PHE A 45 -1.90 -10.47 -10.66
C PHE A 45 -2.90 -10.65 -9.53
N LEU A 46 -2.81 -9.81 -8.49
CA LEU A 46 -3.96 -9.27 -7.73
C LEU A 46 -3.45 -8.16 -6.78
N ALA A 47 -2.80 -7.12 -7.32
CA ALA A 47 -2.99 -5.80 -6.71
C ALA A 47 -4.43 -5.37 -7.04
N LEU A 48 -5.41 -6.06 -6.44
CA LEU A 48 -6.77 -5.55 -6.34
C LEU A 48 -6.62 -4.11 -5.86
N ALA A 49 -7.15 -3.15 -6.61
CA ALA A 49 -7.07 -1.73 -6.27
C ALA A 49 -7.58 -1.57 -4.84
N TYR A 50 -6.66 -1.49 -3.89
CA TYR A 50 -6.98 -1.43 -2.48
C TYR A 50 -7.66 -0.09 -2.24
N GLN A 51 -8.94 -0.13 -1.88
CA GLN A 51 -9.69 1.05 -1.50
C GLN A 51 -9.66 1.14 0.03
N PRO A 52 -8.91 2.09 0.61
CA PRO A 52 -8.90 2.27 2.04
C PRO A 52 -10.29 2.70 2.52
N THR A 53 -10.66 2.26 3.72
CA THR A 53 -11.83 2.79 4.41
C THR A 53 -11.61 4.25 4.79
N GLU A 54 -12.68 5.00 4.96
CA GLU A 54 -12.58 6.37 5.48
C GLU A 54 -11.97 6.38 6.89
N ALA A 55 -11.18 7.42 7.17
CA ALA A 55 -10.58 7.61 8.49
C ALA A 55 -11.65 7.89 9.54
N ILE A 56 -11.55 7.19 10.67
CA ILE A 56 -12.52 7.22 11.76
C ILE A 56 -12.00 8.16 12.85
N PRO A 57 -12.82 9.07 13.42
CA PRO A 57 -12.39 9.90 14.51
C PRO A 57 -12.14 9.08 15.78
N PHE A 58 -11.17 9.48 16.60
CA PHE A 58 -10.97 8.86 17.90
C PHE A 58 -12.22 9.03 18.78
N SER A 59 -12.67 7.93 19.38
CA SER A 59 -13.80 7.94 20.31
C SER A 59 -13.46 8.67 21.62
N ALA A 60 -14.48 9.14 22.33
CA ALA A 60 -14.29 9.79 23.64
C ALA A 60 -13.52 8.90 24.65
N SER A 61 -13.67 7.58 24.56
CA SER A 61 -12.96 6.62 25.41
C SER A 61 -11.49 6.45 25.04
N GLU A 62 -11.13 6.65 23.78
CA GLU A 62 -9.74 6.64 23.31
C GLU A 62 -9.07 7.96 23.63
N ILE A 63 -9.81 9.07 23.49
CA ILE A 63 -9.35 10.41 23.87
C ILE A 63 -9.05 10.46 25.37
N SER A 64 -9.94 9.96 26.23
CA SER A 64 -9.72 9.95 27.69
C SER A 64 -8.52 9.10 28.11
N ARG A 65 -8.18 8.07 27.33
CA ARG A 65 -6.98 7.25 27.49
C ARG A 65 -5.74 7.83 26.78
N SER A 66 -5.83 9.03 26.22
CA SER A 66 -4.76 9.68 25.46
C SER A 66 -4.28 8.88 24.24
N MET A 67 -5.09 7.96 23.68
CA MET A 67 -4.69 7.15 22.53
C MET A 67 -4.52 7.98 21.24
N HIS A 68 -5.13 9.16 21.20
CA HIS A 68 -4.97 10.13 20.13
C HIS A 68 -3.65 10.92 20.19
N HIS A 69 -2.77 10.70 21.18
CA HIS A 69 -1.46 11.37 21.25
C HIS A 69 -0.37 10.51 20.61
N LEU A 70 0.19 10.98 19.50
CA LEU A 70 1.36 10.32 18.89
C LEU A 70 2.64 10.62 19.69
N ASN A 71 2.81 11.87 20.10
CA ASN A 71 3.89 12.33 20.95
C ASN A 71 3.40 13.53 21.79
N ARG A 72 4.29 14.25 22.49
CA ARG A 72 3.89 15.40 23.34
C ARG A 72 3.38 16.62 22.56
N GLN A 73 3.70 16.72 21.27
CA GLN A 73 3.42 17.85 20.40
C GLN A 73 2.37 17.54 19.34
N THR A 74 2.21 16.28 18.96
CA THR A 74 1.31 15.83 17.89
C THR A 74 0.09 15.13 18.47
N ILE A 75 -1.07 15.76 18.27
CA ILE A 75 -2.39 15.24 18.61
C ILE A 75 -3.07 14.80 17.31
N LEU A 76 -3.60 13.60 17.30
CA LEU A 76 -4.28 12.98 16.18
C LEU A 76 -5.79 13.15 16.31
N THR A 77 -6.47 13.23 15.19
CA THR A 77 -7.93 13.43 15.13
C THR A 77 -8.64 12.20 14.60
N HIS A 78 -8.05 11.55 13.58
CA HIS A 78 -8.61 10.37 12.95
C HIS A 78 -7.55 9.30 12.75
N ILE A 79 -8.01 8.06 12.62
CA ILE A 79 -7.20 6.88 12.33
C ILE A 79 -7.80 6.11 11.16
N VAL A 80 -6.95 5.59 10.29
CA VAL A 80 -7.29 4.60 9.28
C VAL A 80 -6.29 3.45 9.36
N GLU A 81 -6.81 2.23 9.37
CA GLU A 81 -6.00 1.01 9.43
C GLU A 81 -5.90 0.36 8.06
N HIS A 82 -4.69 -0.06 7.71
CA HIS A 82 -4.35 -0.67 6.45
C HIS A 82 -3.81 -2.09 6.68
N PRO A 83 -4.35 -3.11 5.98
CA PRO A 83 -3.90 -4.48 6.13
C PRO A 83 -2.47 -4.68 5.62
N LEU A 84 -1.89 -5.84 5.93
CA LEU A 84 -0.54 -6.20 5.47
C LEU A 84 -0.45 -6.15 3.95
N GLY A 85 0.55 -5.44 3.42
CA GLY A 85 0.78 -5.30 1.97
C GLY A 85 -0.10 -4.27 1.26
N ALA A 86 -0.94 -3.52 1.99
CA ALA A 86 -1.75 -2.46 1.39
C ALA A 86 -0.88 -1.35 0.79
N ILE A 87 -1.20 -0.90 -0.43
CA ILE A 87 -0.60 0.25 -1.10
C ILE A 87 -1.68 1.33 -1.25
N VAL A 88 -1.38 2.55 -0.84
CA VAL A 88 -2.31 3.70 -0.79
C VAL A 88 -1.85 4.75 -1.78
N GLU A 89 -2.60 4.95 -2.86
CA GLU A 89 -2.27 5.92 -3.92
C GLU A 89 -2.62 7.37 -3.59
N TYR A 90 -3.69 7.57 -2.82
CA TYR A 90 -4.16 8.90 -2.43
C TYR A 90 -4.63 8.82 -0.99
N PRO A 91 -3.70 8.89 -0.01
CA PRO A 91 -4.06 8.83 1.39
C PRO A 91 -4.99 10.00 1.70
N GLN A 92 -6.01 9.73 2.52
CA GLN A 92 -6.90 10.77 3.01
C GLN A 92 -6.08 11.81 3.78
N THR A 93 -6.18 13.07 3.38
CA THR A 93 -5.53 14.20 4.05
C THR A 93 -6.57 15.15 4.64
N THR A 94 -6.12 16.01 5.56
CA THR A 94 -6.91 17.11 6.12
C THR A 94 -6.51 18.42 5.44
N ALA A 95 -7.47 19.33 5.30
CA ALA A 95 -7.20 20.70 4.85
C ALA A 95 -6.89 21.66 6.03
N ASN A 96 -7.11 21.20 7.26
CA ASN A 96 -7.00 21.98 8.48
C ASN A 96 -5.69 21.66 9.20
N ASP A 97 -4.89 22.68 9.51
CA ASP A 97 -3.62 22.55 10.24
C ASP A 97 -3.79 21.97 11.66
N HIS A 98 -5.00 22.01 12.22
CA HIS A 98 -5.33 21.45 13.52
C HIS A 98 -5.79 19.99 13.48
N GLU A 99 -5.90 19.40 12.29
CA GLU A 99 -6.32 18.02 12.12
C GLU A 99 -5.18 17.18 11.58
N ALA A 100 -4.92 16.04 12.24
CA ALA A 100 -3.97 15.04 11.78
C ALA A 100 -4.64 13.68 11.66
N ILE A 101 -4.42 12.99 10.55
CA ILE A 101 -4.87 11.62 10.29
C ILE A 101 -3.68 10.69 10.44
N VAL A 102 -3.84 9.61 11.20
CA VAL A 102 -2.85 8.53 11.26
C VAL A 102 -3.25 7.39 10.32
N HIS A 103 -2.31 7.01 9.47
CA HIS A 103 -2.40 5.83 8.61
C HIS A 103 -1.60 4.70 9.26
N TRP A 104 -2.30 3.71 9.81
CA TRP A 104 -1.70 2.59 10.52
C TRP A 104 -1.56 1.39 9.59
N PHE A 105 -0.34 1.00 9.25
CA PHE A 105 -0.08 -0.19 8.45
C PHE A 105 0.27 -1.39 9.32
N VAL A 106 -0.36 -2.52 9.04
CA VAL A 106 0.09 -3.81 9.57
C VAL A 106 1.38 -4.20 8.85
N ILE A 107 2.42 -4.53 9.62
CA ILE A 107 3.74 -4.93 9.11
C ILE A 107 4.08 -6.36 9.53
N ASP A 108 4.82 -7.07 8.68
CA ASP A 108 5.49 -8.33 9.05
C ASP A 108 6.87 -8.01 9.64
N ALA A 109 7.10 -8.42 10.89
CA ALA A 109 8.37 -8.22 11.56
C ALA A 109 9.49 -9.14 11.04
N GLN A 110 9.16 -10.28 10.42
CA GLN A 110 10.15 -11.20 9.84
C GLN A 110 10.61 -10.73 8.46
N CYS A 111 9.72 -10.05 7.72
CA CYS A 111 9.99 -9.47 6.41
C CYS A 111 9.71 -7.96 6.43
N PHE A 112 10.46 -7.23 7.25
CA PHE A 112 10.21 -5.81 7.49
C PHE A 112 10.36 -4.99 6.20
N THR A 113 9.24 -4.43 5.75
CA THR A 113 9.19 -3.40 4.71
C THR A 113 8.72 -2.10 5.35
N HIS A 114 9.44 -1.01 5.10
CA HIS A 114 9.13 0.27 5.72
C HIS A 114 7.79 0.83 5.19
N PRO A 115 6.78 1.11 6.04
CA PRO A 115 5.45 1.56 5.60
C PRO A 115 5.44 2.82 4.72
N LYS A 116 6.49 3.63 4.77
CA LYS A 116 6.72 4.72 3.81
C LYS A 116 6.53 4.26 2.35
N GLY A 117 7.04 3.09 2.00
CA GLY A 117 6.92 2.54 0.64
C GLY A 117 5.50 2.14 0.24
N ASN A 118 4.56 2.17 1.19
CA ASN A 118 3.16 1.84 0.96
C ASN A 118 2.35 3.06 0.52
N PHE A 119 2.90 4.28 0.57
CA PHE A 119 2.28 5.44 -0.04
C PHE A 119 2.77 5.60 -1.47
N GLN A 120 1.87 5.41 -2.42
CA GLN A 120 2.11 5.67 -3.82
C GLN A 120 1.78 7.16 -4.12
N TYR A 121 2.59 7.82 -4.94
CA TYR A 121 2.38 9.21 -5.43
C TYR A 121 2.31 10.36 -4.39
N SER A 122 2.51 10.09 -3.10
CA SER A 122 2.25 11.09 -2.04
C SER A 122 3.50 11.65 -1.36
N LEU A 123 4.68 11.12 -1.67
CA LEU A 123 5.92 11.46 -0.97
C LEU A 123 6.85 12.22 -1.91
N GLY A 124 7.20 13.45 -1.53
CA GLY A 124 8.20 14.26 -2.22
C GLY A 124 9.61 14.05 -1.68
N ASP A 125 10.57 14.74 -2.27
CA ASP A 125 12.01 14.51 -2.04
C ASP A 125 12.55 14.99 -0.68
N SER A 126 11.83 15.87 0.05
CA SER A 126 12.33 16.35 1.34
C SER A 126 12.10 15.31 2.44
N HIS A 127 13.19 14.90 3.10
CA HIS A 127 13.18 13.92 4.17
C HIS A 127 14.04 14.39 5.35
N GLY A 128 13.53 14.23 6.56
CA GLY A 128 14.27 14.38 7.81
C GLY A 128 13.85 13.31 8.80
N GLY A 129 14.65 13.01 9.81
CA GLY A 129 14.27 11.97 10.77
C GLY A 129 14.98 12.07 12.11
N HIS A 130 14.42 11.37 13.09
CA HIS A 130 14.97 11.24 14.44
C HIS A 130 14.79 9.81 14.92
N ASP A 131 15.88 9.18 15.36
CA ASP A 131 15.83 7.84 15.93
C ASP A 131 15.50 7.90 17.43
N ASN A 132 15.00 6.79 17.96
CA ASN A 132 14.71 6.60 19.39
C ASN A 132 13.72 7.62 19.99
N ILE A 133 12.79 8.13 19.19
CA ILE A 133 11.69 8.94 19.73
C ILE A 133 10.69 8.02 20.47
N LYS A 134 10.06 8.53 21.52
CA LYS A 134 8.99 7.80 22.21
C LYS A 134 7.65 8.13 21.59
N CYS A 135 7.03 7.17 20.92
CA CYS A 135 5.70 7.32 20.31
C CYS A 135 4.57 7.16 21.33
N GLY A 136 4.51 8.09 22.28
CA GLY A 136 3.33 8.33 23.13
C GLY A 136 2.65 7.08 23.68
N THR A 137 1.32 7.15 23.73
CA THR A 137 0.40 6.09 24.18
C THR A 137 -0.24 5.35 23.02
N LEU A 138 -0.06 5.83 21.78
CA LEU A 138 -0.58 5.19 20.57
C LEU A 138 0.17 3.89 20.24
N LEU A 139 1.51 3.91 20.31
CA LEU A 139 2.35 2.75 20.01
C LEU A 139 2.93 2.19 21.32
N ILE A 140 2.27 1.17 21.85
CA ILE A 140 2.66 0.48 23.09
C ILE A 140 2.98 -0.99 22.82
N ASP A 141 3.94 -1.53 23.58
CA ASP A 141 4.26 -2.95 23.55
C ASP A 141 3.18 -3.80 24.26
N LYS A 142 3.34 -5.12 24.22
CA LYS A 142 2.43 -6.07 24.90
C LYS A 142 2.38 -5.88 26.42
N GLN A 143 3.33 -5.15 26.99
CA GLN A 143 3.41 -4.82 28.41
C GLN A 143 2.86 -3.42 28.72
N GLY A 144 2.29 -2.73 27.71
CA GLY A 144 1.71 -1.40 27.84
C GLY A 144 2.73 -0.27 27.90
N ARG A 145 3.98 -0.51 27.50
CA ARG A 145 5.06 0.49 27.55
C ARG A 145 5.23 1.16 26.18
N PRO A 146 5.52 2.47 26.12
CA PRO A 146 5.81 3.15 24.86
C PRO A 146 6.99 2.50 24.13
N VAL A 147 6.83 2.26 22.83
CA VAL A 147 7.92 1.72 22.00
C VAL A 147 8.85 2.83 21.50
N PRO A 148 10.17 2.59 21.43
CA PRO A 148 11.07 3.48 20.69
C PRO A 148 10.76 3.38 19.20
N CYS A 149 10.65 4.53 18.54
CA CYS A 149 10.40 4.61 17.10
C CYS A 149 11.49 5.42 16.40
N ASN A 150 11.63 5.15 15.12
CA ASN A 150 12.29 6.05 14.19
C ASN A 150 11.22 6.96 13.59
N HIS A 151 11.37 8.26 13.79
CA HIS A 151 10.53 9.27 13.17
C HIS A 151 11.10 9.61 11.82
N LEU A 152 10.29 9.50 10.78
CA LEU A 152 10.60 10.05 9.47
C LEU A 152 9.57 11.12 9.14
N ARG A 153 10.06 12.32 8.85
CA ARG A 153 9.28 13.42 8.31
C ARG A 153 9.54 13.51 6.81
N THR A 154 8.47 13.49 6.04
CA THR A 154 8.50 13.68 4.58
C THR A 154 7.50 14.77 4.21
N SER A 155 7.83 15.61 3.23
CA SER A 155 6.85 16.52 2.63
C SER A 155 6.25 15.90 1.37
N CYS A 156 4.99 16.14 1.08
CA CYS A 156 4.41 15.82 -0.22
C CYS A 156 4.96 16.79 -1.28
N GLU A 157 5.25 16.30 -2.48
CA GLU A 157 5.55 17.16 -3.61
C GLU A 157 4.22 17.56 -4.28
N HIS A 158 3.99 18.86 -4.42
CA HIS A 158 2.89 19.33 -5.26
C HIS A 158 3.25 19.03 -6.71
N MET A 159 2.46 18.21 -7.40
CA MET A 159 2.47 18.26 -8.86
C MET A 159 1.95 19.65 -9.25
N ALA A 160 2.84 20.52 -9.70
CA ALA A 160 2.45 21.80 -10.27
C ALA A 160 1.42 21.53 -11.37
N LYS A 161 0.27 22.23 -11.33
CA LYS A 161 -0.63 22.26 -12.48
C LYS A 161 0.19 22.76 -13.68
N LEU A 162 0.22 21.97 -14.74
CA LEU A 162 0.59 22.47 -16.05
C LEU A 162 -0.52 23.44 -16.47
N ASP A 163 -0.26 24.74 -16.35
CA ASP A 163 -1.09 25.80 -16.91
C ASP A 163 -0.97 25.87 -18.44
#